data_AF-A0A7S3EWG7-F1
#
_entry.id   AF-A0A7S3EWG7-F1
#
_cell.length_a   1.000
_cell.length_b   1.000
_cell.length_c   1.000
_cell.angle_alpha   90.00
_cell.angle_beta   90.00
_cell.angle_gamma   90.00
#
_symmetry.space_group_name_H-M   'P 1'
#
loop_
_entity.id
_entity.type
_entity.pdbx_description
1 polymer ?
#
loop_
_entity_poly.entity_id
_entity_poly.type
_entity_poly.pdbx_seq_one_letter_code
_entity_poly.pdbx_strand_id
1 'polypeptide(L)'
;VARVISLRSASGDFLPAARVLLEDTARNCRLLHTLLWASIDDSLSPVHSNRGLRRLVERGVMTEREHATLLASSAPPTRRHDVILSWILARAVDARARRVVQFGAGTESVFVSTLCELRRQCASVPEELVARMPMAYIHLVQLLVDFLLVSTPFALYPRLGLLSIPLSVILALFFRGLLELSKNFLDPFGNEGSGVQERQYIRTDTLLAEVNAASTRWWRGTERLPFDTLPYDDPMRCTA
;
A
#
# COMPACT_ATOMS: atom_id res chain seq x y z
N VAL A 1 -21.94 36.64 -10.00
CA VAL A 1 -20.89 36.12 -10.91
C VAL A 1 -19.82 35.46 -10.05
N ALA A 2 -19.76 34.13 -10.07
CA ALA A 2 -18.81 33.37 -9.25
C ALA A 2 -17.39 33.56 -9.81
N ARG A 3 -16.51 34.21 -9.05
CA ARG A 3 -15.09 34.37 -9.41
C ARG A 3 -14.45 32.99 -9.52
N VAL A 4 -13.96 32.66 -10.71
CA VAL A 4 -13.18 31.45 -10.96
C VAL A 4 -11.80 31.67 -10.34
N ILE A 5 -11.48 30.94 -9.27
CA ILE A 5 -10.16 30.95 -8.66
C ILE A 5 -9.41 29.75 -9.25
N SER A 6 -8.50 30.02 -10.19
CA SER A 6 -7.67 28.98 -10.78
C SER A 6 -6.57 28.56 -9.80
N LEU A 7 -6.29 27.25 -9.75
CA LEU A 7 -5.15 26.66 -9.03
C LEU A 7 -3.77 27.11 -9.54
N ARG A 8 -3.78 27.89 -10.63
CA ARG A 8 -2.63 28.28 -11.43
C ARG A 8 -2.65 29.78 -11.70
N SER A 9 -1.46 30.34 -11.85
CA SER A 9 -1.24 31.69 -12.36
C SER A 9 -1.66 31.80 -13.83
N ALA A 10 -1.72 33.03 -14.34
CA ALA A 10 -1.91 33.29 -15.78
C ALA A 10 -0.77 32.71 -16.65
N SER A 11 0.41 32.43 -16.07
CA SER A 11 1.52 31.75 -16.75
C SER A 11 1.36 30.22 -16.80
N GLY A 12 0.29 29.67 -16.22
CA GLY A 12 0.05 28.23 -16.13
C GLY A 12 0.79 27.54 -14.98
N ASP A 13 1.59 28.27 -14.18
CA ASP A 13 2.31 27.73 -13.03
C ASP A 13 1.38 27.52 -11.83
N PHE A 14 1.66 26.54 -10.98
CA PHE A 14 0.92 26.37 -9.73
C PHE A 14 1.11 27.55 -8.79
N LEU A 15 0.02 28.02 -8.18
CA LEU A 15 0.12 28.95 -7.05
C LEU A 15 0.89 28.29 -5.90
N PRO A 16 1.70 29.06 -5.11
CA PRO A 16 2.48 28.49 -4.02
C PRO A 16 1.66 27.67 -3.03
N ALA A 17 0.46 28.12 -2.69
CA ALA A 17 -0.46 27.41 -1.80
C ALA A 17 -0.95 26.08 -2.39
N ALA A 18 -1.23 26.03 -3.69
CA ALA A 18 -1.65 24.82 -4.38
C ALA A 18 -0.51 23.79 -4.47
N ARG A 19 0.73 24.26 -4.71
CA ARG A 19 1.92 23.43 -4.70
C ARG A 19 2.14 22.76 -3.35
N VAL A 20 2.11 23.55 -2.26
CA VAL A 20 2.25 23.03 -0.89
C VAL A 20 1.18 21.97 -0.61
N LEU A 21 -0.07 22.23 -0.98
CA LEU A 21 -1.17 21.27 -0.81
C LEU A 21 -0.91 19.95 -1.55
N LEU A 22 -0.44 19.99 -2.79
CA LEU A 22 -0.15 18.80 -3.60
C LEU A 22 1.05 18.02 -3.03
N GLU A 23 2.10 18.71 -2.61
CA GLU A 23 3.29 18.10 -1.99
C GLU A 23 2.95 17.42 -0.67
N ASP A 24 2.16 18.10 0.17
CA ASP A 24 1.67 17.61 1.44
C ASP A 24 0.74 16.41 1.27
N THR A 25 -0.14 16.45 0.26
CA THR A 25 -1.03 15.32 -0.07
C THR A 25 -0.23 14.14 -0.57
N ALA A 26 0.74 14.36 -1.45
CA ALA A 26 1.63 13.31 -1.94
C ALA A 26 2.43 12.67 -0.78
N ARG A 27 2.94 13.48 0.16
CA ARG A 27 3.62 12.97 1.37
C ARG A 27 2.70 12.11 2.22
N ASN A 28 1.47 12.57 2.48
CA ASN A 28 0.50 11.79 3.24
C ASN A 28 0.11 10.47 2.53
N CYS A 29 -0.01 10.46 1.20
CA CYS A 29 -0.26 9.22 0.45
C CYS A 29 0.89 8.23 0.61
N ARG A 30 2.14 8.69 0.56
CA ARG A 30 3.30 7.81 0.82
C ARG A 30 3.29 7.26 2.23
N LEU A 31 3.08 8.14 3.20
CA LEU A 31 3.05 7.76 4.61
C LEU A 31 1.91 6.77 4.90
N LEU A 32 0.73 6.98 4.31
CA LEU A 32 -0.40 6.05 4.35
C LEU A 32 0.03 4.66 3.89
N HIS A 33 0.63 4.54 2.71
CA HIS A 33 1.07 3.26 2.16
C HIS A 33 2.21 2.63 2.96
N THR A 34 3.18 3.41 3.46
CA THR A 34 4.24 2.90 4.33
C THR A 34 3.67 2.25 5.58
N LEU A 35 2.72 2.92 6.25
CA LEU A 35 2.11 2.41 7.47
C LEU A 35 1.14 1.26 7.21
N LEU A 36 0.50 1.23 6.05
CA LEU A 36 -0.32 0.10 5.60
C LEU A 36 0.54 -1.15 5.41
N TRP A 37 1.60 -1.07 4.60
CA TRP A 37 2.47 -2.22 4.36
C TRP A 37 3.19 -2.66 5.63
N ALA A 38 3.59 -1.74 6.51
CA ALA A 38 4.12 -2.07 7.83
C ALA A 38 3.11 -2.79 8.75
N SER A 39 1.81 -2.72 8.47
CA SER A 39 0.78 -3.48 9.21
C SER A 39 0.52 -4.88 8.64
N ILE A 40 1.02 -5.16 7.44
CA ILE A 40 0.77 -6.40 6.69
C ILE A 40 2.04 -7.27 6.64
N ASP A 41 3.19 -6.65 6.44
CA ASP A 41 4.48 -7.29 6.26
C ASP A 41 5.32 -7.17 7.54
N ASP A 42 5.67 -8.31 8.14
CA ASP A 42 6.43 -8.37 9.37
C ASP A 42 7.84 -7.77 9.25
N SER A 43 8.42 -7.76 8.04
CA SER A 43 9.72 -7.12 7.79
C SER A 43 9.66 -5.60 7.98
N LEU A 44 8.48 -4.99 7.77
CA LEU A 44 8.22 -3.57 7.91
C LEU A 44 7.57 -3.21 9.25
N SER A 45 7.12 -4.18 10.03
CA SER A 45 6.55 -4.00 11.38
C SER A 45 7.36 -3.08 12.30
N PRO A 46 8.72 -3.08 12.30
CA PRO A 46 9.50 -2.14 13.13
C PRO A 46 9.22 -0.66 12.86
N VAL A 47 8.65 -0.30 11.69
CA VAL A 47 8.26 1.08 11.36
C VAL A 47 7.18 1.61 12.29
N HIS A 48 6.30 0.75 12.81
CA HIS A 48 5.25 1.12 13.77
C HIS A 48 5.77 1.46 15.16
N SER A 49 7.01 1.07 15.48
CA SER A 49 7.63 1.44 16.75
C SER A 49 7.88 2.95 16.82
N ASN A 50 7.97 3.52 18.02
CA ASN A 50 8.32 4.95 18.18
C ASN A 50 9.66 5.28 17.50
N ARG A 51 10.64 4.37 17.59
CA ARG A 51 11.94 4.50 16.91
C ARG A 51 11.78 4.48 15.38
N GLY A 52 10.93 3.61 14.85
CA GLY A 52 10.59 3.54 13.43
C GLY A 52 9.95 4.82 12.92
N LEU A 53 8.94 5.32 13.63
CA LEU A 53 8.28 6.59 13.30
C LEU A 53 9.24 7.78 13.37
N ARG A 54 10.14 7.85 14.36
CA ARG A 54 11.18 8.89 14.41
C ARG A 54 12.13 8.84 13.21
N ARG A 55 12.50 7.64 12.75
CA ARG A 55 13.30 7.51 11.52
C ARG A 55 12.57 8.01 10.27
N LEU A 56 11.24 7.90 10.22
CA LEU A 56 10.45 8.50 9.13
C LEU A 56 10.53 10.03 9.16
N VAL A 57 10.57 10.63 10.36
CA VAL A 57 10.78 12.07 10.52
C VAL A 57 12.20 12.48 10.09
N GLU A 58 13.22 11.77 10.58
CA GLU A 58 14.62 12.03 10.21
C GLU A 58 14.85 11.93 8.69
N ARG A 59 14.11 11.06 8.00
CA ARG A 59 14.16 10.90 6.54
C ARG A 59 13.24 11.86 5.77
N GLY A 60 12.54 12.76 6.45
CA GLY A 60 11.63 13.73 5.82
C GLY A 60 10.36 13.12 5.20
N VAL A 61 10.03 11.87 5.55
CA VAL A 61 8.78 11.22 5.11
C VAL A 61 7.59 11.72 5.91
N MET A 62 7.84 12.13 7.16
CA MET A 62 6.86 12.66 8.10
C MET A 62 7.41 13.94 8.75
N THR A 63 6.55 14.89 9.07
CA THR A 63 6.93 16.08 9.87
C THR A 63 6.84 15.80 11.37
N GLU A 64 7.53 16.58 12.22
CA GLU A 64 7.40 16.37 13.67
C GLU A 64 5.99 16.63 14.22
N ARG A 65 5.26 17.53 13.58
CA ARG A 65 3.85 17.77 13.93
C ARG A 65 3.00 16.55 13.61
N GLU A 66 3.20 15.93 12.44
CA GLU A 66 2.51 14.70 12.05
C GLU A 66 2.89 13.55 13.00
N HIS A 67 4.16 13.42 13.39
CA HIS A 67 4.61 12.42 14.37
C HIS A 67 3.91 12.56 15.73
N ALA A 68 3.94 13.77 16.30
CA ALA A 68 3.28 14.05 17.57
C ALA A 68 1.77 13.80 17.50
N THR A 69 1.12 14.20 16.40
CA THR A 69 -0.33 13.98 16.20
C THR A 69 -0.66 12.50 16.05
N LEU A 70 0.20 11.73 15.36
CA LEU A 70 0.00 10.30 15.19
C LEU A 70 0.17 9.53 16.50
N LEU A 71 1.16 9.90 17.32
CA LEU A 71 1.35 9.32 18.65
C LEU A 71 0.26 9.71 19.64
N ALA A 72 -0.28 10.92 19.53
CA ALA A 72 -1.42 11.36 20.33
C ALA A 72 -2.74 10.70 19.89
N SER A 73 -2.81 10.12 18.69
CA SER A 73 -3.98 9.39 18.25
C SER A 73 -4.16 8.10 19.06
N SER A 74 -5.39 7.78 19.44
CA SER A 74 -5.74 6.53 20.13
C SER A 74 -5.76 5.31 19.19
N ALA A 75 -5.33 5.47 17.94
CA ALA A 75 -5.35 4.40 16.96
C ALA A 75 -4.26 3.36 17.27
N PRO A 76 -4.59 2.06 17.20
CA PRO A 76 -3.58 1.01 17.34
C PRO A 76 -2.56 1.12 16.20
N PRO A 77 -1.31 0.67 16.40
CA PRO A 77 -0.25 0.82 15.41
C PRO A 77 -0.65 0.30 14.02
N THR A 78 -1.30 -0.87 13.97
CA THR A 78 -1.78 -1.50 12.73
C THR A 78 -2.80 -0.68 11.97
N ARG A 79 -3.53 0.24 12.60
CA ARG A 79 -4.55 1.10 11.96
C ARG A 79 -4.14 2.57 11.86
N ARG A 80 -2.88 2.91 12.11
CA ARG A 80 -2.40 4.30 11.98
C ARG A 80 -2.53 4.84 10.54
N HIS A 81 -2.51 3.97 9.54
CA HIS A 81 -2.75 4.35 8.15
C HIS A 81 -4.14 5.00 7.96
N ASP A 82 -5.18 4.56 8.67
CA ASP A 82 -6.51 5.17 8.63
C ASP A 82 -6.51 6.63 9.12
N VAL A 83 -5.68 6.92 10.12
CA VAL A 83 -5.52 8.29 10.64
C VAL A 83 -4.94 9.19 9.54
N ILE A 84 -3.93 8.72 8.80
CA ILE A 84 -3.35 9.47 7.69
C ILE A 84 -4.37 9.70 6.57
N LEU A 85 -5.18 8.70 6.25
CA LEU A 85 -6.27 8.85 5.27
C LEU A 85 -7.26 9.93 5.70
N SER A 86 -7.61 9.98 6.99
CA SER A 86 -8.47 11.03 7.53
C SER A 86 -7.84 12.43 7.41
N TRP A 87 -6.51 12.55 7.53
CA TRP A 87 -5.81 13.81 7.32
C TRP A 87 -5.86 14.28 5.88
N ILE A 88 -5.79 13.36 4.91
CA ILE A 88 -5.94 13.69 3.48
C ILE A 88 -7.34 14.28 3.22
N LEU A 89 -8.39 13.65 3.76
CA LEU A 89 -9.75 14.16 3.65
C LEU A 89 -9.90 15.52 4.33
N ALA A 90 -9.45 15.65 5.57
CA ALA A 90 -9.54 16.90 6.34
C ALA A 90 -8.82 18.06 5.63
N ARG A 91 -7.64 17.78 5.04
CA ARG A 91 -6.87 18.77 4.28
C ARG A 91 -7.57 19.19 3.00
N ALA A 92 -8.23 18.27 2.29
CA ALA A 92 -9.03 18.61 1.12
C ALA A 92 -10.23 19.51 1.47
N VAL A 93 -10.89 19.24 2.60
CA VAL A 93 -11.99 20.08 3.11
C VAL A 93 -11.48 21.48 3.51
N ASP A 94 -10.35 21.56 4.21
CA ASP A 94 -9.72 22.85 4.59
C ASP A 94 -9.26 23.63 3.35
N ALA A 95 -8.66 22.97 2.36
CA ALA A 95 -8.25 23.59 1.10
C ALA A 95 -9.44 24.19 0.33
N ARG A 96 -10.60 23.54 0.35
CA ARG A 96 -11.85 24.07 -0.18
C ARG A 96 -12.33 25.29 0.61
N ALA A 97 -12.34 25.21 1.94
CA ALA A 97 -12.76 26.31 2.80
C ALA A 97 -11.91 27.57 2.57
N ARG A 98 -10.60 27.39 2.36
CA ARG A 98 -9.65 28.45 2.03
C ARG A 98 -9.68 28.88 0.56
N ARG A 99 -10.54 28.28 -0.26
CA ARG A 99 -10.67 28.51 -1.71
C ARG A 99 -9.35 28.30 -2.47
N VAL A 100 -8.48 27.41 -1.96
CA VAL A 100 -7.27 26.98 -2.67
C VAL A 100 -7.65 26.03 -3.80
N VAL A 101 -8.59 25.12 -3.54
CA VAL A 101 -9.14 24.19 -4.54
C VAL A 101 -10.60 24.54 -4.78
N GLN A 102 -10.99 24.59 -6.05
CA GLN A 102 -12.39 24.67 -6.43
C GLN A 102 -12.91 23.28 -6.78
N PHE A 103 -13.91 22.85 -6.02
CA PHE A 103 -14.68 21.67 -6.38
C PHE A 103 -15.89 22.11 -7.22
N GLY A 104 -16.02 21.54 -8.41
CA GLY A 104 -17.23 21.65 -9.24
C GLY A 104 -18.34 20.72 -8.76
N ALA A 105 -19.53 20.87 -9.35
CA ALA A 105 -20.65 19.96 -9.09
C ALA A 105 -20.23 18.50 -9.29
N GLY A 106 -20.36 17.67 -8.25
CA GLY A 106 -20.01 16.26 -8.27
C GLY A 106 -18.55 15.92 -7.92
N THR A 107 -17.59 16.85 -8.06
CA THR A 107 -16.16 16.55 -7.79
C THR A 107 -15.88 16.18 -6.33
N GLU A 108 -16.62 16.76 -5.37
CA GLU A 108 -16.55 16.38 -3.96
C GLU A 108 -17.02 14.96 -3.73
N SER A 109 -18.15 14.59 -4.34
CA SER A 109 -18.69 13.23 -4.24
C SER A 109 -17.71 12.23 -4.83
N VAL A 110 -17.11 12.55 -5.99
CA VAL A 110 -16.08 11.72 -6.61
C VAL A 110 -14.86 11.60 -5.70
N PHE A 111 -14.34 12.71 -5.19
CA PHE A 111 -13.17 12.71 -4.31
C PHE A 111 -13.39 11.87 -3.04
N VAL A 112 -14.52 12.08 -2.35
CA VAL A 112 -14.89 11.29 -1.16
C VAL A 112 -15.07 9.82 -1.52
N SER A 113 -15.74 9.52 -2.64
CA SER A 113 -15.92 8.13 -3.10
C SER A 113 -14.59 7.44 -3.39
N THR A 114 -13.63 8.14 -4.01
CA THR A 114 -12.29 7.61 -4.28
C THR A 114 -11.51 7.38 -3.00
N LEU A 115 -11.65 8.24 -1.99
CA LEU A 115 -11.02 8.01 -0.67
C LEU A 115 -11.66 6.83 0.07
N CYS A 116 -12.98 6.66 0.00
CA CYS A 116 -13.68 5.50 0.54
C CYS A 116 -13.26 4.22 -0.18
N GLU A 117 -13.10 4.27 -1.50
CA GLU A 117 -12.60 3.16 -2.29
C GLU A 117 -11.15 2.82 -1.92
N LEU A 118 -10.28 3.83 -1.77
CA LEU A 118 -8.91 3.62 -1.29
C LEU A 118 -8.91 2.96 0.09
N ARG A 119 -9.75 3.44 1.03
CA ARG A 119 -9.93 2.80 2.35
C ARG A 119 -10.32 1.33 2.21
N ARG A 120 -11.27 1.03 1.33
CA ARG A 120 -11.76 -0.33 1.07
C ARG A 120 -10.63 -1.23 0.56
N GLN A 121 -9.84 -0.75 -0.39
CA GLN A 121 -8.68 -1.48 -0.91
C GLN A 121 -7.58 -1.69 0.15
N CYS A 122 -7.35 -0.70 1.03
CA CYS A 122 -6.44 -0.87 2.15
C CYS A 122 -6.93 -1.93 3.15
N ALA A 123 -8.24 -2.07 3.34
CA ALA A 123 -8.83 -3.06 4.24
C ALA A 123 -8.93 -4.46 3.62
N SER A 124 -9.15 -4.57 2.30
CA SER A 124 -9.33 -5.86 1.64
C SER A 124 -8.07 -6.73 1.66
N VAL A 125 -6.88 -6.13 1.51
CA VAL A 125 -5.62 -6.88 1.52
C VAL A 125 -5.40 -7.67 2.82
N PRO A 126 -5.43 -7.07 4.02
CA PRO A 126 -5.29 -7.82 5.26
C PRO A 126 -6.49 -8.76 5.51
N GLU A 127 -7.70 -8.40 5.07
CA GLU A 127 -8.87 -9.27 5.19
C GLU A 127 -8.72 -10.56 4.38
N GLU A 128 -8.22 -10.48 3.14
CA GLU A 128 -7.93 -11.64 2.29
C GLU A 128 -6.84 -12.55 2.91
N LEU A 129 -5.83 -11.96 3.56
CA LEU A 129 -4.80 -12.72 4.28
C LEU A 129 -5.35 -13.42 5.52
N VAL A 130 -6.24 -12.78 6.27
CA VAL A 130 -6.84 -13.37 7.48
C VAL A 130 -7.90 -14.42 7.12
N ALA A 131 -8.65 -14.21 6.03
CA ALA A 131 -9.66 -15.12 5.51
C ALA A 131 -9.08 -16.35 4.77
N ARG A 132 -7.77 -16.55 4.84
CA ARG A 132 -7.08 -17.71 4.28
C ARG A 132 -7.63 -19.05 4.79
N MET A 133 -7.33 -20.11 4.04
CA MET A 133 -7.78 -21.47 4.33
C MET A 133 -7.55 -21.84 5.81
N PRO A 134 -8.53 -22.45 6.50
CA PRO A 134 -8.36 -22.85 7.90
C PRO A 134 -7.12 -23.73 8.08
N MET A 135 -6.37 -23.51 9.16
CA MET A 135 -5.15 -24.28 9.47
C MET A 135 -5.35 -25.80 9.42
N ALA A 136 -6.53 -26.27 9.85
CA ALA A 136 -6.90 -27.69 9.78
C ALA A 136 -6.86 -28.24 8.35
N TYR A 137 -7.25 -27.46 7.34
CA TYR A 137 -7.19 -27.86 5.95
C TYR A 137 -5.75 -28.01 5.46
N ILE A 138 -4.87 -27.06 5.80
CA ILE A 138 -3.44 -27.11 5.44
C ILE A 138 -2.79 -28.36 6.05
N HIS A 139 -3.06 -28.64 7.32
CA HIS A 139 -2.53 -29.83 7.99
C HIS A 139 -3.08 -31.13 7.39
N LEU A 140 -4.35 -31.16 7.01
CA LEU A 140 -4.95 -32.33 6.35
C LEU A 140 -4.28 -32.62 5.00
N VAL A 141 -4.09 -31.59 4.17
CA VAL A 141 -3.41 -31.74 2.86
C VAL A 141 -1.95 -32.16 3.05
N GLN A 142 -1.25 -31.58 4.03
CA GLN A 142 0.12 -31.98 4.38
C GLN A 142 0.18 -33.47 4.75
N LEU A 143 -0.69 -33.92 5.66
CA LEU A 143 -0.73 -35.31 6.09
C LEU A 143 -1.05 -36.25 4.91
N LEU A 144 -1.98 -35.86 4.04
CA LEU A 144 -2.33 -36.64 2.86
C LEU A 144 -1.14 -36.81 1.90
N VAL A 145 -0.42 -35.73 1.60
CA VAL A 145 0.76 -35.77 0.73
C VAL A 145 1.88 -36.57 1.38
N ASP A 146 2.15 -36.36 2.66
CA ASP A 146 3.19 -37.11 3.38
C ASP A 146 2.87 -38.61 3.43
N PHE A 147 1.62 -38.98 3.70
CA PHE A 147 1.18 -40.37 3.70
C PHE A 147 1.29 -41.01 2.31
N LEU A 148 0.91 -40.29 1.25
CA LEU A 148 1.07 -40.73 -0.13
C LEU A 148 2.55 -40.99 -0.45
N LEU A 149 3.44 -40.06 -0.10
CA LEU A 149 4.87 -40.18 -0.39
C LEU A 149 5.55 -41.30 0.41
N VAL A 150 5.14 -41.51 1.66
CA VAL A 150 5.64 -42.62 2.49
C VAL A 150 5.15 -43.98 1.97
N SER A 151 3.91 -44.08 1.49
CA SER A 151 3.33 -45.33 0.98
C SER A 151 3.77 -45.68 -0.46
N THR A 152 4.12 -44.68 -1.26
CA THR A 152 4.59 -44.79 -2.66
C THR A 152 5.66 -45.87 -2.89
N PRO A 153 6.81 -45.90 -2.16
CA PRO A 153 7.84 -46.92 -2.40
C PRO A 153 7.34 -48.34 -2.16
N PHE A 154 6.51 -48.57 -1.14
CA PHE A 154 5.94 -49.88 -0.84
C PHE A 154 4.94 -50.33 -1.91
N ALA A 155 4.15 -49.41 -2.45
CA ALA A 155 3.17 -49.69 -3.50
C ALA A 155 3.80 -50.00 -4.86
N LEU A 156 4.90 -49.33 -5.21
CA LEU A 156 5.59 -49.47 -6.50
C LEU A 156 6.58 -50.64 -6.54
N TYR A 157 7.04 -51.12 -5.39
CA TYR A 157 8.06 -52.17 -5.29
C TYR A 157 7.69 -53.48 -6.04
N PRO A 158 6.46 -54.03 -5.93
CA PRO A 158 6.13 -55.31 -6.56
C PRO A 158 6.16 -55.29 -8.11
N ARG A 159 6.01 -54.12 -8.73
CA ARG A 159 6.00 -53.98 -10.20
C ARG A 159 7.33 -53.52 -10.78
N LEU A 160 8.06 -52.68 -10.06
CA LEU A 160 9.25 -51.98 -10.57
C LEU A 160 10.56 -52.43 -9.92
N GLY A 161 10.50 -53.22 -8.84
CA GLY A 161 11.69 -53.68 -8.11
C GLY A 161 12.57 -52.50 -7.67
N LEU A 162 13.87 -52.57 -7.95
CA LEU A 162 14.84 -51.52 -7.58
C LEU A 162 14.60 -50.16 -8.25
N LEU A 163 13.93 -50.11 -9.40
CA LEU A 163 13.59 -48.85 -10.08
C LEU A 163 12.55 -48.02 -9.31
N SER A 164 11.85 -48.62 -8.34
CA SER A 164 10.91 -47.92 -7.46
C SER A 164 11.59 -46.83 -6.62
N ILE A 165 12.85 -47.04 -6.23
CA ILE A 165 13.61 -46.11 -5.38
C ILE A 165 13.81 -44.75 -6.07
N PRO A 166 14.49 -44.65 -7.23
CA PRO A 166 14.68 -43.35 -7.89
C PRO A 166 13.37 -42.71 -8.33
N LEU A 167 12.38 -43.51 -8.75
CA LEU A 167 11.09 -43.00 -9.18
C LEU A 167 10.30 -42.39 -8.02
N SER A 168 10.35 -43.01 -6.84
CA SER A 168 9.73 -42.46 -5.63
C SER A 168 10.38 -41.14 -5.18
N VAL A 169 11.68 -40.97 -5.38
CA VAL A 169 12.39 -39.71 -5.09
C VAL A 169 11.92 -38.61 -6.03
N ILE A 170 11.80 -38.88 -7.33
CA ILE A 170 11.28 -37.91 -8.30
C ILE A 170 9.84 -37.52 -7.95
N LEU A 171 9.00 -38.49 -7.60
CA LEU A 171 7.61 -38.24 -7.19
C LEU A 171 7.54 -37.40 -5.91
N ALA A 172 8.42 -37.68 -4.94
CA ALA A 172 8.53 -36.92 -3.71
C ALA A 172 8.94 -35.47 -3.96
N LEU A 173 9.93 -35.23 -4.82
CA LEU A 173 10.34 -33.87 -5.21
C LEU A 173 9.18 -33.11 -5.88
N PHE A 174 8.45 -33.78 -6.78
CA PHE A 174 7.31 -33.16 -7.47
C PHE A 174 6.18 -32.76 -6.52
N PHE A 175 5.68 -33.70 -5.70
CA PHE A 175 4.57 -33.39 -4.80
C PHE A 175 4.96 -32.50 -3.62
N ARG A 176 6.18 -32.62 -3.08
CA ARG A 176 6.66 -31.68 -2.06
C ARG A 176 6.85 -30.28 -2.63
N GLY A 177 7.43 -30.16 -3.82
CA GLY A 177 7.57 -28.86 -4.49
C GLY A 177 6.22 -28.20 -4.76
N LEU A 178 5.22 -28.95 -5.22
CA LEU A 178 3.86 -28.43 -5.40
C LEU A 178 3.22 -28.00 -4.07
N LEU A 179 3.43 -28.76 -3.00
CA LEU A 179 2.90 -28.44 -1.69
C LEU A 179 3.55 -27.18 -1.10
N GLU A 180 4.88 -27.05 -1.20
CA GLU A 180 5.62 -25.84 -0.81
C GLU A 180 5.16 -24.63 -1.63
N LEU A 181 5.01 -24.78 -2.95
CA LEU A 181 4.47 -23.72 -3.80
C LEU A 181 3.07 -23.26 -3.35
N SER A 182 2.19 -24.21 -3.01
CA SER A 182 0.84 -23.87 -2.53
C SER A 182 0.85 -23.12 -1.20
N LYS A 183 1.80 -23.43 -0.30
CA LYS A 183 2.00 -22.69 0.95
C LYS A 183 2.55 -21.29 0.71
N ASN A 184 3.47 -21.14 -0.25
CA ASN A 184 4.02 -19.84 -0.62
C ASN A 184 2.95 -18.91 -1.24
N PHE A 185 1.97 -19.46 -1.96
CA PHE A 185 0.82 -18.66 -2.43
C PHE A 185 -0.18 -18.33 -1.32
N LEU A 186 -0.22 -19.12 -0.25
CA LEU A 186 -1.09 -18.86 0.90
C LEU A 186 -0.57 -17.72 1.77
N ASP A 187 0.75 -17.57 1.88
CA ASP A 187 1.41 -16.46 2.55
C ASP A 187 2.40 -15.75 1.60
N PRO A 188 1.91 -14.83 0.75
CA PRO A 188 2.73 -14.16 -0.25
C PRO A 188 3.70 -13.13 0.33
N PHE A 189 3.61 -12.83 1.64
CA PHE A 189 4.47 -11.89 2.35
C PHE A 189 5.52 -12.60 3.24
N GLY A 190 5.32 -13.89 3.53
CA GLY A 190 6.29 -14.70 4.27
C GLY A 190 6.30 -14.42 5.77
N ASN A 191 5.16 -14.00 6.34
CA ASN A 191 5.01 -13.72 7.77
C ASN A 191 5.14 -15.00 8.64
N GLU A 192 4.81 -16.18 8.09
CA GLU A 192 4.85 -17.46 8.84
C GLU A 192 6.14 -18.27 8.64
N GLY A 193 7.00 -17.87 7.70
CA GLY A 193 8.24 -18.56 7.38
C GLY A 193 9.37 -18.21 8.35
N SER A 194 9.77 -19.15 9.22
CA SER A 194 10.85 -18.97 10.21
C SER A 194 12.28 -18.97 9.61
N GLY A 195 12.47 -18.42 8.40
CA GLY A 195 13.74 -18.49 7.68
C GLY A 195 14.07 -17.19 6.96
N VAL A 196 15.23 -16.61 7.30
CA VAL A 196 15.82 -15.38 6.73
C VAL A 196 16.12 -15.49 5.21
N GLN A 197 15.89 -16.64 4.58
CA GLN A 197 16.53 -17.02 3.32
C GLN A 197 15.64 -17.24 2.10
N GLU A 198 14.31 -17.22 2.21
CA GLU A 198 13.43 -17.44 1.04
C GLU A 198 12.69 -16.17 0.65
N ARG A 199 13.42 -15.17 0.15
CA ARG A 199 12.88 -13.90 -0.37
C ARG A 199 12.24 -14.06 -1.76
N GLN A 200 11.35 -15.04 -1.94
CA GLN A 200 10.52 -15.21 -3.14
C GLN A 200 9.11 -14.64 -2.95
N TYR A 201 8.96 -13.69 -2.04
CA TYR A 201 7.71 -13.02 -1.71
C TYR A 201 7.48 -11.77 -2.56
N ILE A 202 6.25 -11.26 -2.55
CA ILE A 202 5.92 -9.96 -3.14
C ILE A 202 6.79 -8.91 -2.45
N ARG A 203 7.67 -8.25 -3.21
CA ARG A 203 8.56 -7.21 -2.67
C ARG A 203 7.78 -5.94 -2.37
N THR A 204 7.33 -5.81 -1.14
CA THR A 204 6.66 -4.61 -0.59
C THR A 204 7.51 -3.36 -0.77
N ASP A 205 8.84 -3.47 -0.69
CA ASP A 205 9.78 -2.37 -0.98
C ASP A 205 9.61 -1.79 -2.40
N THR A 206 9.43 -2.66 -3.40
CA THR A 206 9.23 -2.23 -4.79
C THR A 206 7.88 -1.57 -4.97
N LEU A 207 6.83 -2.10 -4.33
CA LEU A 207 5.51 -1.47 -4.32
C LEU A 207 5.57 -0.09 -3.66
N LEU A 208 6.28 0.02 -2.55
CA LEU A 208 6.45 1.29 -1.83
C LEU A 208 7.24 2.30 -2.66
N ALA A 209 8.29 1.85 -3.37
CA ALA A 209 9.05 2.68 -4.29
C ALA A 209 8.19 3.19 -5.45
N GLU A 210 7.35 2.33 -6.04
CA GLU A 210 6.48 2.74 -7.15
C GLU A 210 5.39 3.71 -6.69
N VAL A 211 4.76 3.46 -5.54
CA VAL A 211 3.80 4.38 -4.93
C VAL A 211 4.45 5.73 -4.61
N ASN A 212 5.67 5.72 -4.07
CA ASN A 212 6.44 6.93 -3.79
C ASN A 212 6.66 7.74 -5.08
N ALA A 213 7.11 7.07 -6.15
CA ALA A 213 7.30 7.71 -7.45
C ALA A 213 5.97 8.24 -8.02
N ALA A 214 4.92 7.42 -8.04
CA ALA A 214 3.61 7.78 -8.58
C ALA A 214 2.96 8.97 -7.86
N SER A 215 3.11 9.06 -6.53
CA SER A 215 2.54 10.14 -5.69
C SER A 215 2.99 11.54 -6.11
N THR A 216 4.18 11.66 -6.70
CA THR A 216 4.74 12.94 -7.16
C THR A 216 4.67 13.08 -8.68
N ARG A 217 4.81 11.98 -9.41
CA ARG A 217 4.86 11.94 -10.87
C ARG A 217 3.63 12.59 -11.51
N TRP A 218 2.44 12.28 -11.00
CA TRP A 218 1.20 12.75 -11.62
C TRP A 218 1.05 14.26 -11.58
N TRP A 219 1.19 14.89 -10.40
CA TRP A 219 1.02 16.34 -10.29
C TRP A 219 2.22 17.10 -10.87
N ARG A 220 3.46 16.58 -10.72
CA ARG A 220 4.65 17.17 -11.36
C ARG A 220 4.59 17.12 -12.89
N GLY A 221 3.97 16.08 -13.46
CA GLY A 221 3.73 15.99 -14.90
C GLY A 221 2.83 17.11 -15.42
N THR A 222 2.06 17.75 -14.54
CA THR A 222 1.25 18.93 -14.88
C THR A 222 1.92 20.24 -14.50
N GLU A 223 3.16 20.25 -14.03
CA GLU A 223 3.86 21.48 -13.63
C GLU A 223 3.97 22.46 -14.81
N ARG A 224 4.19 21.94 -16.02
CA ARG A 224 4.11 22.69 -17.27
C ARG A 224 3.02 22.09 -18.15
N LEU A 225 2.13 22.92 -18.67
CA LEU A 225 1.10 22.51 -19.61
C LEU A 225 1.45 23.01 -21.02
N PRO A 226 1.13 22.25 -22.08
CA PRO A 226 1.37 22.68 -23.46
C PRO A 226 0.31 23.67 -23.97
N PHE A 227 -0.57 24.15 -23.10
CA PHE A 227 -1.66 25.07 -23.41
C PHE A 227 -1.85 26.06 -22.25
N ASP A 228 -2.33 27.25 -22.58
CA ASP A 228 -2.65 28.27 -21.60
C ASP A 228 -3.88 27.87 -20.79
N THR A 229 -3.80 28.05 -19.48
CA THR A 229 -4.96 27.89 -18.60
C THR A 229 -5.71 29.21 -18.51
N LEU A 230 -7.04 29.16 -18.37
CA LEU A 230 -7.87 30.36 -18.21
C LEU A 230 -7.26 31.29 -17.15
N PRO A 231 -7.13 32.60 -17.46
CA PRO A 231 -6.42 33.53 -16.58
C PRO A 231 -7.11 33.64 -15.22
N TYR A 232 -6.28 33.66 -14.17
CA TYR A 232 -6.67 34.11 -12.84
C TYR A 232 -6.98 35.61 -12.90
N ASP A 233 -8.24 36.01 -12.73
CA ASP A 233 -8.57 37.41 -12.50
C ASP A 233 -8.17 37.79 -11.06
N ASP A 234 -7.01 38.42 -10.94
CA ASP A 234 -6.50 38.92 -9.66
C ASP A 234 -7.46 39.95 -9.06
N PRO A 235 -8.09 39.67 -7.90
CA PRO A 235 -9.03 40.59 -7.28
C PRO A 235 -8.39 41.91 -6.80
N MET A 236 -7.06 42.07 -6.84
CA MET A 236 -6.37 43.31 -6.46
C MET A 236 -6.21 44.34 -7.58
N ARG A 237 -6.65 44.08 -8.82
CA ARG A 237 -6.59 45.07 -9.92
C ARG A 237 -7.83 45.97 -10.07
N CYS A 238 -8.83 45.87 -9.20
CA CYS A 238 -9.98 46.77 -9.20
C CYS A 238 -9.83 47.93 -8.20
N THR A 239 -8.75 48.72 -8.31
CA THR A 239 -8.69 50.08 -7.77
C THR A 239 -7.79 50.93 -8.67
N ALA A 240 -8.38 51.52 -9.70
CA ALA A 240 -7.98 52.79 -10.31
C ALA A 240 -9.20 53.34 -11.06
#